data_AF-A0A2V3HXP4-F1
#
_entry.id   AF-A0A2V3HXP4-F1
#
_cell.length_a   1.000
_cell.length_b   1.000
_cell.length_c   1.000
_cell.angle_alpha   90.00
_cell.angle_beta   90.00
_cell.angle_gamma   90.00
#
_symmetry.space_group_name_H-M   'P 1'
#
loop_
_entity.id
_entity.type
_entity.pdbx_description
1 polymer ?
#
loop_
_entity_poly.entity_id
_entity_poly.type
_entity_poly.pdbx_seq_one_letter_code
_entity_poly.pdbx_strand_id
1 'polypeptide(L)'
;MTALVGWITLTGSLVAMMKLKGGFYIPLTKKDDRGRRKWVNFPTWGPPWLNFVKALLLIGALALVGLTIQEPNNTDWIYALVAVSCLLGFLFVMPIGGADMPVVVSLLNSLSGIAAAFTGFVIGNNVLIIAGSMVGAAGLVLTFVMCKAMNRTLPAVLFKSFGGGGREKRTRTKVGSDAVEVAMVCDGIAKCIIVPGYGMAVSQAQHAVKEFADLLEAMDVEVKYGIHPVAGRMPGHMNVLLAEANVPYEQLIEMDDINSEMAECDVALVLGANDTVNPVAR
;
A
#
# COMPACT_ATOMS: atom_id res chain seq x y z
N MET A 1 0.30 21.03 -18.01
CA MET A 1 0.32 19.59 -17.64
C MET A 1 1.08 19.32 -16.35
N THR A 2 2.34 19.76 -16.20
CA THR A 2 3.10 19.61 -14.94
C THR A 2 2.35 20.07 -13.70
N ALA A 3 1.79 21.28 -13.72
CA ALA A 3 1.03 21.80 -12.58
C ALA A 3 -0.15 20.88 -12.23
N LEU A 4 -0.93 20.45 -13.21
CA LEU A 4 -2.06 19.55 -13.01
C LEU A 4 -1.65 18.25 -12.31
N VAL A 5 -0.72 17.51 -12.93
CA VAL A 5 -0.29 16.19 -12.42
C VAL A 5 0.47 16.33 -11.10
N GLY A 6 1.33 17.34 -10.98
CA GLY A 6 2.14 17.59 -9.79
C GLY A 6 1.29 17.94 -8.57
N TRP A 7 0.32 18.83 -8.70
CA TRP A 7 -0.55 19.23 -7.58
C TRP A 7 -1.53 18.13 -7.18
N ILE A 8 -2.08 17.36 -8.13
CA ILE A 8 -2.86 16.14 -7.83
C ILE A 8 -2.01 15.16 -7.03
N THR A 9 -0.76 14.95 -7.45
CA THR A 9 0.16 14.01 -6.81
C THR A 9 0.54 14.45 -5.40
N LEU A 10 0.85 15.73 -5.24
CA LEU A 10 1.21 16.31 -3.94
C LEU A 10 0.06 16.17 -2.93
N THR A 11 -1.15 16.64 -3.28
CA THR A 11 -2.28 16.59 -2.34
C THR A 11 -2.76 15.17 -2.11
N GLY A 12 -2.76 14.32 -3.15
CA GLY A 12 -3.05 12.90 -3.02
C GLY A 12 -2.09 12.19 -2.07
N SER A 13 -0.78 12.47 -2.19
CA SER A 13 0.25 11.85 -1.33
C SER A 13 0.15 12.33 0.12
N LEU A 14 -0.18 13.61 0.35
CA LEU A 14 -0.43 14.13 1.69
C LEU A 14 -1.64 13.44 2.34
N VAL A 15 -2.72 13.24 1.59
CA VAL A 15 -3.89 12.50 2.09
C VAL A 15 -3.53 11.05 2.38
N ALA A 16 -2.81 10.37 1.48
CA ALA A 16 -2.37 9.00 1.68
C ALA A 16 -1.51 8.87 2.95
N MET A 17 -0.56 9.79 3.16
CA MET A 17 0.24 9.86 4.38
C MET A 17 -0.63 10.02 5.64
N MET A 18 -1.59 10.95 5.64
CA MET A 18 -2.48 11.16 6.79
C MET A 18 -3.32 9.91 7.08
N LYS A 19 -3.74 9.16 6.06
CA LYS A 19 -4.47 7.90 6.25
C LYS A 19 -3.58 6.79 6.81
N LEU A 20 -2.35 6.65 6.31
CA LEU A 20 -1.41 5.64 6.80
C LEU A 20 -0.96 5.91 8.24
N LYS A 21 -0.84 7.19 8.64
CA LYS A 21 -0.61 7.58 10.05
C LYS A 21 -1.82 7.32 10.97
N GLY A 22 -2.98 6.97 10.41
CA GLY A 22 -4.21 6.71 11.17
C GLY A 22 -5.01 7.96 11.54
N GLY A 23 -4.65 9.13 11.01
CA GLY A 23 -5.29 10.41 11.33
C GLY A 23 -4.32 11.59 11.33
N PHE A 24 -4.84 12.75 11.71
CA PHE A 24 -4.03 13.94 11.93
C PHE A 24 -4.51 14.71 13.16
N TYR A 25 -3.59 15.48 13.73
CA TYR A 25 -3.90 16.46 14.76
C TYR A 25 -4.40 17.74 14.12
N ILE A 26 -5.61 18.18 14.46
CA ILE A 26 -6.14 19.44 13.95
C ILE A 26 -5.31 20.58 14.57
N PRO A 27 -4.61 21.41 13.77
CA PRO A 27 -3.66 22.40 14.27
C PRO A 27 -4.32 23.52 15.09
N LEU A 28 -5.63 23.74 14.92
CA LEU A 28 -6.42 24.82 15.52
C LEU A 28 -7.36 24.36 16.66
N THR A 29 -7.27 23.12 17.14
CA THR A 29 -8.10 22.64 18.26
C THR A 29 -7.44 22.91 19.61
N LYS A 30 -8.25 23.21 20.64
CA LYS A 30 -7.79 23.29 22.04
C LYS A 30 -6.99 22.03 22.38
N LYS A 31 -5.87 22.22 23.08
CA LYS A 31 -5.09 21.11 23.65
C LYS A 31 -5.85 20.57 24.85
N ASP A 32 -5.95 19.25 24.98
CA ASP A 32 -6.49 18.60 26.17
C ASP A 32 -5.55 18.83 27.37
N ASP A 33 -5.98 18.45 28.58
CA ASP A 33 -5.23 18.62 29.84
C ASP A 33 -3.82 17.97 29.83
N ARG A 34 -3.53 17.10 28.87
CA ARG A 34 -2.21 16.48 28.62
C ARG A 34 -1.38 17.17 27.53
N GLY A 35 -1.77 18.37 27.07
CA GLY A 35 -1.08 19.14 26.03
C GLY A 35 -1.24 18.60 24.60
N ARG A 36 -2.03 17.54 24.39
CA ARG A 36 -2.25 16.89 23.09
C ARG A 36 -3.43 17.53 22.36
N ARG A 37 -3.30 17.71 21.04
CA ARG A 37 -4.40 18.17 20.18
C ARG A 37 -5.38 17.03 19.92
N LYS A 38 -6.63 17.34 19.58
CA LYS A 38 -7.63 16.33 19.22
C LYS A 38 -7.18 15.52 18.00
N TRP A 39 -7.05 14.20 18.18
CA TRP A 39 -6.78 13.26 17.09
C TRP A 39 -8.07 12.96 16.34
N VAL A 40 -8.05 13.11 15.01
CA VAL A 40 -9.19 12.76 14.15
C VAL A 40 -8.73 11.73 13.14
N ASN A 41 -9.43 10.59 13.13
CA ASN A 41 -9.23 9.55 12.13
C ASN A 41 -9.61 10.11 10.76
N PHE A 42 -8.76 9.87 9.76
CA PHE A 42 -9.02 10.38 8.42
C PHE A 42 -10.22 9.63 7.82
N PRO A 43 -11.31 10.32 7.43
CA PRO A 43 -12.50 9.65 6.94
C PRO A 43 -12.24 8.96 5.61
N THR A 44 -12.64 7.68 5.52
CA THR A 44 -12.80 6.97 4.25
C THR A 44 -14.25 7.09 3.84
N TRP A 45 -14.56 8.09 3.02
CA TRP A 45 -15.90 8.36 2.53
C TRP A 45 -15.86 8.55 1.02
N GLY A 46 -16.78 7.89 0.32
CA GLY A 46 -16.77 7.80 -1.14
C GLY A 46 -18.10 7.41 -1.71
N PRO A 47 -19.13 8.26 -1.62
CA PRO A 47 -20.42 7.96 -2.22
C PRO A 47 -20.29 7.88 -3.75
N PRO A 48 -21.13 7.10 -4.44
CA PRO A 48 -21.03 6.92 -5.89
C PRO A 48 -21.04 8.24 -6.70
N TRP A 49 -21.77 9.26 -6.23
CA TRP A 49 -21.81 10.58 -6.87
C TRP A 49 -20.46 11.32 -6.87
N LEU A 50 -19.55 10.96 -5.96
CA LEU A 50 -18.22 11.56 -5.88
C LEU A 50 -17.42 11.30 -7.16
N ASN A 51 -17.62 10.14 -7.80
CA ASN A 51 -16.92 9.81 -9.04
C ASN A 51 -17.32 10.77 -10.19
N PHE A 52 -18.59 11.18 -10.24
CA PHE A 52 -19.04 12.20 -11.21
C PHE A 52 -18.39 13.56 -10.94
N VAL A 53 -18.24 13.95 -9.67
CA VAL A 53 -17.54 15.21 -9.31
C VAL A 53 -16.08 15.17 -9.70
N LYS A 54 -15.38 14.06 -9.47
CA LYS A 54 -13.98 13.90 -9.91
C LYS A 54 -13.86 14.03 -11.43
N ALA A 55 -14.76 13.42 -12.19
CA ALA A 55 -14.77 13.52 -13.64
C ALA A 55 -15.00 14.96 -14.11
N LEU A 56 -15.96 15.66 -13.50
CA LEU A 56 -16.25 17.07 -13.79
C LEU A 56 -15.03 17.96 -13.48
N LEU A 57 -14.39 17.77 -12.33
CA LEU A 57 -13.18 18.50 -11.95
C LEU A 57 -12.01 18.22 -12.89
N LEU A 58 -11.85 16.98 -13.36
CA LEU A 58 -10.83 16.63 -14.35
C LEU A 58 -11.08 17.32 -15.69
N ILE A 59 -12.32 17.31 -16.19
CA ILE A 59 -12.70 18.02 -17.42
C ILE A 59 -12.47 19.53 -17.25
N GLY A 60 -12.89 20.10 -16.10
CA GLY A 60 -12.65 21.51 -15.78
C GLY A 60 -11.15 21.85 -15.73
N ALA A 61 -10.32 20.98 -15.16
CA ALA A 61 -8.88 21.16 -15.15
C ALA A 61 -8.25 21.12 -16.55
N LEU A 62 -8.72 20.22 -17.43
CA LEU A 62 -8.28 20.17 -18.82
C LEU A 62 -8.74 21.42 -19.60
N ALA A 63 -9.94 21.92 -19.35
CA ALA A 63 -10.42 23.18 -19.93
C ALA A 63 -9.56 24.37 -19.47
N LEU A 64 -9.20 24.44 -18.18
CA LEU A 64 -8.29 25.45 -17.64
C LEU A 64 -6.90 25.37 -18.30
N VAL A 65 -6.38 24.17 -18.56
CA VAL A 65 -5.13 24.01 -19.35
C VAL A 65 -5.30 24.62 -20.75
N GLY A 66 -6.43 24.36 -21.42
CA GLY A 66 -6.73 24.98 -22.73
C GLY A 66 -6.77 26.51 -22.67
N LEU A 67 -7.41 27.08 -21.65
CA LEU A 67 -7.50 28.53 -21.45
C LEU A 67 -6.14 29.16 -21.15
N THR A 68 -5.27 28.50 -20.37
CA THR A 68 -3.90 29.00 -20.13
C THR A 68 -3.04 29.05 -21.39
N ILE A 69 -3.35 28.24 -22.40
CA ILE A 69 -2.65 28.28 -23.70
C ILE A 69 -3.13 29.47 -24.53
N GLN A 70 -4.42 29.82 -24.45
CA GLN A 70 -5.00 30.94 -25.19
C GLN A 70 -4.62 32.29 -24.58
N GLU A 71 -4.56 32.38 -23.25
CA GLU A 71 -4.18 33.59 -22.51
C GLU A 71 -2.99 33.34 -21.56
N PRO A 72 -1.74 33.32 -22.08
CA PRO A 72 -0.57 32.95 -21.27
C PRO A 72 -0.25 33.93 -20.13
N ASN A 73 -0.65 35.20 -20.26
CA ASN A 73 -0.34 36.24 -19.30
C ASN A 73 -1.31 36.30 -18.11
N ASN A 74 -2.43 35.57 -18.19
CA ASN A 74 -3.45 35.59 -17.15
C ASN A 74 -3.11 34.57 -16.05
N THR A 75 -2.56 35.08 -14.94
CA THR A 75 -2.15 34.28 -13.79
C THR A 75 -3.32 33.65 -13.04
N ASP A 76 -4.54 34.17 -13.19
CA ASP A 76 -5.72 33.68 -12.47
C ASP A 76 -6.10 32.27 -12.91
N TRP A 77 -5.96 31.97 -14.20
CA TRP A 77 -6.18 30.62 -14.73
C TRP A 77 -5.19 29.60 -14.18
N ILE A 78 -3.94 30.02 -13.93
CA ILE A 78 -2.92 29.17 -13.31
C ILE A 78 -3.29 28.89 -11.85
N TYR A 79 -3.68 29.91 -11.08
CA TYR A 79 -4.11 29.71 -9.69
C TYR A 79 -5.37 28.85 -9.59
N ALA A 80 -6.34 29.05 -10.49
CA ALA A 80 -7.53 28.21 -10.58
C ALA A 80 -7.15 26.75 -10.91
N LEU A 81 -6.23 26.53 -11.85
CA LEU A 81 -5.74 25.20 -12.19
C LEU A 81 -5.09 24.52 -10.98
N VAL A 82 -4.24 25.24 -10.23
CA VAL A 82 -3.62 24.71 -9.01
C VAL A 82 -4.68 24.33 -7.96
N ALA A 83 -5.65 25.21 -7.71
CA ALA A 83 -6.72 24.95 -6.74
C ALA A 83 -7.56 23.72 -7.11
N VAL A 84 -7.97 23.61 -8.38
CA VAL A 84 -8.74 22.45 -8.88
C VAL A 84 -7.91 21.17 -8.82
N SER A 85 -6.62 21.23 -9.16
CA SER A 85 -5.70 20.08 -9.11
C SER A 85 -5.50 19.57 -7.68
N CYS A 86 -5.33 20.49 -6.74
CA CYS A 86 -5.22 20.18 -5.31
C CYS A 86 -6.51 19.51 -4.79
N LEU A 87 -7.67 20.08 -5.11
CA LEU A 87 -8.97 19.51 -4.74
C LEU A 87 -9.18 18.13 -5.38
N LEU A 88 -8.82 17.97 -6.65
CA LEU A 88 -8.93 16.70 -7.36
C LEU A 88 -8.05 15.63 -6.70
N GLY A 89 -6.79 15.92 -6.37
CA GLY A 89 -5.92 14.96 -5.67
C GLY A 89 -6.45 14.56 -4.29
N PHE A 90 -7.03 15.50 -3.55
CA PHE A 90 -7.70 15.21 -2.28
C PHE A 90 -8.90 14.27 -2.44
N LEU A 91 -9.80 14.58 -3.38
CA LEU A 91 -10.98 13.76 -3.68
C LEU A 91 -10.63 12.42 -4.34
N PHE A 92 -9.49 12.34 -5.02
CA PHE A 92 -9.01 11.12 -5.66
C PHE A 92 -8.64 10.06 -4.63
N VAL A 93 -7.94 10.44 -3.56
CA VAL A 93 -7.44 9.51 -2.52
C VAL A 93 -8.43 9.31 -1.37
N MET A 94 -9.31 10.27 -1.08
CA MET A 94 -10.29 10.19 0.02
C MET A 94 -11.17 8.92 0.04
N PRO A 95 -11.72 8.40 -1.07
CA PRO A 95 -12.61 7.23 -1.01
C PRO A 95 -11.87 5.91 -0.89
N ILE A 96 -10.55 5.90 -1.07
CA ILE A 96 -9.76 4.68 -1.10
C ILE A 96 -9.50 4.20 0.33
N GLY A 97 -9.72 2.91 0.59
CA GLY A 97 -9.56 2.29 1.90
C GLY A 97 -8.09 2.17 2.33
N GLY A 98 -7.85 2.05 3.64
CA GLY A 98 -6.50 1.91 4.20
C GLY A 98 -5.73 0.68 3.71
N ALA A 99 -6.44 -0.41 3.38
CA ALA A 99 -5.85 -1.64 2.86
C ALA A 99 -5.30 -1.50 1.43
N ASP A 100 -5.94 -0.67 0.59
CA ASP A 100 -5.52 -0.44 -0.79
C ASP A 100 -4.56 0.76 -0.94
N MET A 101 -4.25 1.45 0.16
CA MET A 101 -3.31 2.59 0.17
C MET A 101 -1.97 2.31 -0.50
N PRO A 102 -1.34 1.12 -0.35
CA PRO A 102 -0.03 0.87 -0.95
C PRO A 102 -0.08 1.01 -2.49
N VAL A 103 -1.17 0.57 -3.13
CA VAL A 103 -1.40 0.69 -4.58
C VAL A 103 -1.50 2.17 -4.98
N VAL A 104 -2.20 2.97 -4.18
CA VAL A 104 -2.35 4.42 -4.43
C VAL A 104 -1.02 5.15 -4.31
N VAL A 105 -0.20 4.79 -3.31
CA VAL A 105 1.13 5.37 -3.14
C VAL A 105 2.01 5.07 -4.35
N SER A 106 1.99 3.83 -4.86
CA SER A 106 2.72 3.45 -6.08
C SER A 106 2.23 4.22 -7.32
N LEU A 107 0.90 4.37 -7.46
CA LEU A 107 0.32 5.14 -8.56
C LEU A 107 0.71 6.64 -8.50
N LEU A 108 0.65 7.24 -7.31
CA LEU A 108 1.07 8.64 -7.11
C LEU A 108 2.57 8.80 -7.37
N ASN A 109 3.39 7.81 -7.03
CA ASN A 109 4.82 7.80 -7.38
C ASN A 109 5.02 7.79 -8.91
N SER A 110 4.25 6.98 -9.66
CA SER A 110 4.24 7.01 -11.13
C SER A 110 3.85 8.39 -11.68
N LEU A 111 2.78 9.00 -11.14
CA LEU A 111 2.34 10.33 -11.54
C LEU A 111 3.39 11.42 -11.24
N SER A 112 4.17 11.28 -10.17
CA SER A 112 5.29 12.18 -9.86
C SER A 112 6.38 12.12 -10.95
N GLY A 113 6.70 10.92 -11.45
CA GLY A 113 7.63 10.72 -12.56
C GLY A 113 7.12 11.34 -13.86
N ILE A 114 5.83 11.16 -14.17
CA ILE A 114 5.19 11.78 -15.33
C ILE A 114 5.21 13.32 -15.23
N ALA A 115 4.94 13.87 -14.04
CA ALA A 115 5.02 15.32 -13.81
C ALA A 115 6.46 15.85 -13.97
N ALA A 116 7.46 15.10 -13.50
CA ALA A 116 8.87 15.41 -13.71
C ALA A 116 9.21 15.40 -15.21
N ALA A 117 8.79 14.38 -15.96
CA ALA A 117 9.01 14.31 -17.40
C ALA A 117 8.39 15.50 -18.15
N PHE A 118 7.15 15.89 -17.82
CA PHE A 118 6.54 17.10 -18.38
C PHE A 118 7.32 18.37 -18.06
N THR A 119 7.86 18.48 -16.83
CA THR A 119 8.74 19.60 -16.46
C THR A 119 10.00 19.59 -17.30
N GLY A 120 10.58 18.42 -17.53
CA GLY A 120 11.75 18.23 -18.38
C GLY A 120 11.54 18.72 -19.81
N PHE A 121 10.37 18.45 -20.40
CA PHE A 121 10.00 19.01 -21.71
C PHE A 121 9.87 20.53 -21.69
N VAL A 122 9.32 21.11 -20.62
CA VAL A 122 9.14 22.57 -20.49
C VAL A 122 10.49 23.29 -20.39
N ILE A 123 11.45 22.74 -19.64
CA ILE A 123 12.77 23.37 -19.43
C ILE A 123 13.85 22.87 -20.39
N GLY A 124 13.52 21.97 -21.32
CA GLY A 124 14.47 21.37 -22.26
C GLY A 124 15.55 20.49 -21.62
N ASN A 125 15.26 19.84 -20.49
CA ASN A 125 16.23 19.02 -19.76
C ASN A 125 16.03 17.51 -20.01
N ASN A 126 16.92 16.93 -20.81
CA ASN A 126 16.91 15.51 -21.17
C ASN A 126 17.04 14.58 -19.96
N VAL A 127 17.83 14.94 -18.94
CA VAL A 127 17.97 14.12 -17.73
C VAL A 127 16.63 14.01 -17.01
N LEU A 128 15.90 15.12 -16.90
CA LEU A 128 14.60 15.14 -16.23
C LEU A 128 13.52 14.39 -17.03
N ILE A 129 13.58 14.43 -18.36
CA ILE A 129 12.70 13.65 -19.25
C ILE A 129 12.96 12.14 -19.07
N ILE A 130 14.23 11.72 -19.14
CA ILE A 130 14.63 10.31 -19.04
C ILE A 130 14.33 9.76 -17.64
N ALA A 131 14.76 10.47 -16.59
CA ALA A 131 14.53 10.04 -15.22
C ALA A 131 13.02 10.03 -14.87
N GLY A 132 12.28 11.07 -15.26
CA GLY A 132 10.84 11.16 -15.01
C GLY A 132 10.04 10.07 -15.71
N SER A 133 10.34 9.80 -16.99
CA SER A 133 9.66 8.72 -17.74
C SER A 133 9.98 7.33 -17.19
N MET A 134 11.24 7.08 -16.77
CA MET A 134 11.64 5.83 -16.14
C MET A 134 10.90 5.59 -14.81
N VAL A 135 10.85 6.60 -13.93
CA VAL A 135 10.11 6.52 -12.65
C VAL A 135 8.61 6.34 -12.91
N GLY A 136 8.07 7.06 -13.89
CA GLY A 136 6.67 6.95 -14.29
C GLY A 136 6.30 5.53 -14.73
N ALA A 137 7.09 4.95 -15.63
CA ALA A 137 6.87 3.59 -16.13
C ALA A 137 7.04 2.53 -15.03
N ALA A 138 8.12 2.60 -14.25
CA ALA A 138 8.39 1.64 -13.17
C ALA A 138 7.30 1.66 -12.10
N GLY A 139 6.84 2.85 -11.68
CA GLY A 139 5.75 2.99 -10.72
C GLY A 139 4.43 2.43 -11.24
N LEU A 140 4.13 2.59 -12.54
CA LEU A 140 2.92 2.05 -13.14
C LEU A 140 2.96 0.51 -13.19
N VAL A 141 4.10 -0.07 -13.59
CA VAL A 141 4.31 -1.53 -13.58
C VAL A 141 4.16 -2.08 -12.17
N LEU A 142 4.80 -1.44 -11.18
CA LEU A 142 4.67 -1.84 -9.78
C LEU A 142 3.20 -1.78 -9.32
N THR A 143 2.47 -0.73 -9.68
CA THR A 143 1.03 -0.60 -9.40
C THR A 143 0.24 -1.79 -9.96
N PHE A 144 0.52 -2.21 -11.20
CA PHE A 144 -0.14 -3.38 -11.80
C PHE A 144 0.20 -4.69 -11.11
N VAL A 145 1.46 -4.91 -10.76
CA VAL A 145 1.90 -6.10 -10.03
C VAL A 145 1.21 -6.17 -8.67
N MET A 146 1.14 -5.05 -7.95
CA MET A 146 0.42 -4.97 -6.67
C MET A 146 -1.08 -5.24 -6.83
N CYS A 147 -1.73 -4.66 -7.84
CA CYS A 147 -3.14 -4.93 -8.14
C CYS A 147 -3.40 -6.42 -8.40
N LYS A 148 -2.56 -7.05 -9.24
CA LYS A 148 -2.63 -8.49 -9.55
C LYS A 148 -2.46 -9.33 -8.29
N ALA A 149 -1.48 -9.01 -7.46
CA ALA A 149 -1.23 -9.67 -6.18
C ALA A 149 -2.38 -9.53 -5.16
N MET A 150 -3.18 -8.46 -5.24
CA MET A 150 -4.38 -8.27 -4.41
C MET A 150 -5.64 -8.91 -5.01
N ASN A 151 -5.54 -9.58 -6.17
CA ASN A 151 -6.67 -10.06 -6.96
C ASN A 151 -7.73 -8.96 -7.23
N ARG A 152 -7.27 -7.73 -7.48
CA ARG A 152 -8.13 -6.56 -7.75
C ARG A 152 -7.61 -5.79 -8.95
N THR A 153 -8.53 -5.27 -9.78
CA THR A 153 -8.14 -4.41 -10.91
C THR A 153 -7.93 -2.97 -10.45
N LEU A 154 -7.08 -2.22 -11.16
CA LEU A 154 -6.82 -0.81 -10.86
C LEU A 154 -8.11 0.05 -10.81
N PRO A 155 -9.09 -0.09 -11.74
CA PRO A 155 -10.36 0.62 -11.64
C PRO A 155 -11.16 0.24 -10.38
N ALA A 156 -11.09 -1.02 -9.94
CA ALA A 156 -11.75 -1.46 -8.72
C ALA A 156 -11.10 -0.89 -7.45
N VAL A 157 -9.82 -0.53 -7.49
CA VAL A 157 -9.14 0.17 -6.38
C VAL A 157 -9.50 1.67 -6.39
N LEU A 158 -9.58 2.28 -7.57
CA LEU A 158 -9.81 3.73 -7.72
C LEU A 158 -11.27 4.16 -7.57
N PHE A 159 -12.22 3.31 -8.00
CA PHE A 159 -13.63 3.71 -8.15
C PHE A 159 -14.63 2.88 -7.34
N LYS A 160 -14.24 1.70 -6.82
CA LYS A 160 -15.15 0.89 -5.99
C LYS A 160 -15.22 1.49 -4.58
N SER A 161 -16.39 2.02 -4.24
CA SER A 161 -16.68 2.51 -2.89
C SER A 161 -16.61 1.36 -1.89
N PHE A 162 -15.86 1.55 -0.80
CA PHE A 162 -15.91 0.67 0.36
C PHE A 162 -17.28 0.84 1.06
N GLY A 163 -18.26 0.06 0.61
CA GLY A 163 -19.60 0.01 1.17
C GLY A 163 -20.17 -1.40 1.05
N GLY A 164 -20.10 -2.15 2.14
CA GLY A 164 -20.97 -3.29 2.48
C GLY A 164 -21.17 -4.38 1.43
N GLY A 165 -20.24 -5.32 1.34
CA GLY A 165 -20.53 -6.68 0.85
C GLY A 165 -20.73 -7.61 2.03
N GLY A 166 -21.87 -8.32 2.08
CA GLY A 166 -22.29 -9.15 3.21
C GLY A 166 -21.21 -10.14 3.66
N ARG A 167 -20.84 -10.08 4.94
CA ARG A 167 -20.03 -11.11 5.58
C ARG A 167 -20.87 -12.38 5.68
N GLU A 168 -20.61 -13.37 4.84
CA GLU A 168 -21.04 -14.74 5.15
C GLU A 168 -20.39 -15.16 6.47
N LYS A 169 -21.20 -15.31 7.52
CA LYS A 169 -20.79 -15.93 8.76
C LYS A 169 -20.60 -17.42 8.49
N ARG A 170 -19.37 -17.84 8.17
CA ARG A 170 -19.00 -19.26 8.24
C ARG A 170 -18.68 -19.61 9.69
N THR A 171 -19.52 -20.46 10.28
CA THR A 171 -19.21 -21.10 11.56
C THR A 171 -18.25 -22.25 11.29
N ARG A 172 -16.95 -22.03 11.50
CA ARG A 172 -15.97 -23.11 11.60
C ARG A 172 -15.57 -23.28 13.05
N THR A 173 -15.41 -24.53 13.48
CA THR A 173 -14.81 -24.85 14.77
C THR A 173 -13.34 -24.43 14.70
N LYS A 174 -12.95 -23.50 15.56
CA LYS A 174 -11.54 -23.14 15.77
C LYS A 174 -10.98 -24.05 16.86
N VAL A 175 -9.89 -24.74 16.57
CA VAL A 175 -9.11 -25.43 17.60
C VAL A 175 -8.12 -24.41 18.13
N GLY A 176 -8.14 -24.20 19.45
CA GLY A 176 -7.14 -23.39 20.14
C GLY A 176 -6.14 -24.32 20.79
N SER A 177 -4.86 -24.04 20.57
CA SER A 177 -3.74 -24.71 21.23
C SER A 177 -2.96 -23.70 22.05
N ASP A 178 -2.30 -24.16 23.11
CA ASP A 178 -1.39 -23.35 23.89
C ASP A 178 0.02 -23.35 23.26
N ALA A 179 0.91 -22.50 23.79
CA ALA A 179 2.27 -22.39 23.25
C ALA A 179 3.08 -23.69 23.42
N VAL A 180 2.75 -24.48 24.45
CA VAL A 180 3.45 -25.74 24.75
C VAL A 180 3.06 -26.82 23.76
N GLU A 181 1.77 -26.96 23.44
CA GLU A 181 1.28 -27.86 22.40
C GLU A 181 1.87 -27.51 21.03
N VAL A 182 1.96 -26.21 20.68
CA VAL A 182 2.59 -25.80 19.42
C VAL A 182 4.07 -26.14 19.39
N ALA A 183 4.79 -25.95 20.50
CA ALA A 183 6.20 -26.35 20.60
C ALA A 183 6.38 -27.87 20.44
N MET A 184 5.47 -28.68 20.99
CA MET A 184 5.47 -30.13 20.81
C MET A 184 5.19 -30.55 19.37
N VAL A 185 4.34 -29.82 18.65
CA VAL A 185 4.10 -30.07 17.22
C VAL A 185 5.33 -29.72 16.38
N CYS A 186 6.11 -28.72 16.81
CA CYS A 186 7.36 -28.36 16.17
C CYS A 186 8.54 -29.26 16.56
N ASP A 187 8.36 -30.17 17.52
CA ASP A 187 9.40 -31.13 17.90
C ASP A 187 9.42 -32.31 16.92
N GLY A 188 10.58 -32.58 16.32
CA GLY A 188 10.75 -33.66 15.35
C GLY A 188 10.21 -33.41 13.94
N ILE A 189 9.93 -32.15 13.57
CA ILE A 189 9.62 -31.78 12.18
C ILE A 189 10.90 -31.72 11.34
N ALA A 190 10.78 -31.89 10.03
CA ALA A 190 11.89 -31.72 9.10
C ALA A 190 11.84 -30.37 8.38
N LYS A 191 10.64 -29.83 8.13
CA LYS A 191 10.44 -28.62 7.33
C LYS A 191 9.37 -27.69 7.89
N CYS A 192 9.75 -26.43 8.13
CA CYS A 192 8.85 -25.37 8.61
C CYS A 192 8.79 -24.20 7.62
N ILE A 193 7.58 -23.80 7.23
CA ILE A 193 7.35 -22.62 6.39
C ILE A 193 6.70 -21.52 7.23
N ILE A 194 7.40 -20.39 7.38
CA ILE A 194 6.91 -19.22 8.08
C ILE A 194 6.26 -18.27 7.08
N VAL A 195 5.00 -17.89 7.32
CA VAL A 195 4.23 -16.95 6.49
C VAL A 195 3.98 -15.67 7.27
N PRO A 196 4.86 -14.65 7.16
CA PRO A 196 4.74 -13.39 7.87
C PRO A 196 3.66 -12.48 7.24
N GLY A 197 3.02 -11.69 8.09
CA GLY A 197 2.04 -10.69 7.68
C GLY A 197 2.16 -9.37 8.45
N TYR A 198 1.23 -8.45 8.17
CA TYR A 198 1.26 -7.10 8.76
C TYR A 198 1.18 -7.12 10.30
N GLY A 199 0.53 -8.12 10.90
CA GLY A 199 0.46 -8.27 12.35
C GLY A 199 1.84 -8.41 13.00
N MET A 200 2.76 -9.17 12.37
CA MET A 200 4.14 -9.32 12.84
C MET A 200 4.88 -7.98 12.88
N ALA A 201 4.69 -7.16 11.84
CA ALA A 201 5.29 -5.82 11.76
C ALA A 201 4.75 -4.88 12.84
N VAL A 202 3.44 -4.91 13.10
CA VAL A 202 2.82 -4.05 14.12
C VAL A 202 3.27 -4.45 15.53
N SER A 203 3.46 -5.74 15.79
CA SER A 203 3.95 -6.23 17.07
C SER A 203 5.47 -6.18 17.22
N GLN A 204 6.21 -5.76 16.18
CA GLN A 204 7.68 -5.76 16.15
C GLN A 204 8.27 -7.14 16.49
N ALA A 205 7.63 -8.20 16.00
CA ALA A 205 7.99 -9.57 16.36
C ALA A 205 9.10 -10.17 15.46
N GLN A 206 9.63 -9.44 14.48
CA GLN A 206 10.60 -9.96 13.51
C GLN A 206 11.84 -10.62 14.15
N HIS A 207 12.34 -10.07 15.26
CA HIS A 207 13.47 -10.65 15.99
C HIS A 207 13.09 -11.94 16.71
N ALA A 208 11.92 -11.99 17.35
CA ALA A 208 11.43 -13.20 18.01
C ALA A 208 11.16 -14.34 17.00
N VAL A 209 10.73 -13.98 15.79
CA VAL A 209 10.54 -14.95 14.70
C VAL A 209 11.88 -15.47 14.19
N LYS A 210 12.91 -14.63 14.13
CA LYS A 210 14.27 -15.09 13.80
C LYS A 210 14.85 -15.97 14.90
N GLU A 211 14.74 -15.58 16.17
CA GLU A 211 15.17 -16.42 17.30
C GLU A 211 14.47 -17.79 17.28
N PHE A 212 13.17 -17.82 16.96
CA PHE A 212 12.43 -19.08 16.80
C PHE A 212 12.95 -19.91 15.62
N ALA A 213 13.22 -19.29 14.47
CA ALA A 213 13.80 -19.97 13.32
C ALA A 213 15.21 -20.51 13.62
N ASP A 214 16.05 -19.75 14.32
CA ASP A 214 17.40 -20.18 14.72
C ASP A 214 17.35 -21.41 15.64
N LEU A 215 16.38 -21.48 16.55
CA LEU A 215 16.16 -22.65 17.40
C LEU A 215 15.74 -23.88 16.59
N LEU A 216 14.90 -23.72 15.57
CA LEU A 216 14.51 -24.81 14.67
C LEU A 216 15.69 -25.26 13.81
N GLU A 217 16.45 -24.33 13.24
CA GLU A 217 17.66 -24.62 12.45
C GLU A 217 18.72 -25.36 13.28
N ALA A 218 18.85 -25.03 14.58
CA ALA A 218 19.73 -25.75 15.50
C ALA A 218 19.31 -27.21 15.76
N MET A 219 18.04 -27.55 15.48
CA MET A 219 17.51 -28.90 15.52
C MET A 219 17.51 -29.59 14.13
N ASP A 220 18.25 -29.05 13.16
CA ASP A 220 18.37 -29.55 11.78
C ASP A 220 17.06 -29.48 10.97
N VAL A 221 16.18 -28.53 11.33
CA VAL A 221 14.92 -28.26 10.60
C VAL A 221 15.17 -27.26 9.47
N GLU A 222 14.67 -27.56 8.27
CA GLU A 222 14.66 -26.62 7.15
C GLU A 222 13.61 -25.52 7.37
N VAL A 223 14.06 -24.28 7.59
CA VAL A 223 13.16 -23.11 7.77
C VAL A 223 13.18 -22.23 6.52
N LYS A 224 11.99 -21.95 5.98
CA LYS A 224 11.79 -21.06 4.83
C LYS A 224 10.73 -20.01 5.14
N TYR A 225 10.88 -18.82 4.57
CA TYR A 225 9.92 -17.73 4.69
C TYR A 225 9.16 -17.55 3.38
N GLY A 226 7.85 -17.80 3.41
CA GLY A 226 6.97 -17.58 2.26
C GLY A 226 6.47 -16.14 2.22
N ILE A 227 7.00 -15.33 1.30
CA ILE A 227 6.67 -13.90 1.21
C ILE A 227 5.56 -13.66 0.18
N HIS A 228 4.38 -13.29 0.68
CA HIS A 228 3.32 -12.82 -0.21
C HIS A 228 3.63 -11.40 -0.71
N PRO A 229 3.50 -11.10 -2.03
CA PRO A 229 3.91 -9.82 -2.64
C PRO A 229 3.24 -8.57 -2.04
N VAL A 230 2.05 -8.74 -1.46
CA VAL A 230 1.27 -7.67 -0.80
C VAL A 230 1.18 -7.83 0.73
N ALA A 231 2.04 -8.66 1.32
CA ALA A 231 2.14 -8.75 2.77
C ALA A 231 2.64 -7.42 3.37
N GLY A 232 1.83 -6.81 4.23
CA GLY A 232 2.17 -5.57 4.90
C GLY A 232 1.42 -4.35 4.36
N ARG A 233 2.07 -3.19 4.41
CA ARG A 233 1.53 -1.90 3.95
C ARG A 233 2.39 -1.18 2.90
N MET A 234 3.45 -1.82 2.44
CA MET A 234 4.30 -1.32 1.36
C MET A 234 4.83 -2.51 0.56
N PRO A 235 5.15 -2.35 -0.73
CA PRO A 235 5.86 -3.38 -1.49
C PRO A 235 7.16 -3.78 -0.79
N GLY A 236 7.42 -5.08 -0.67
CA GLY A 236 8.64 -5.59 -0.02
C GLY A 236 8.73 -5.30 1.48
N HIS A 237 7.63 -4.91 2.14
CA HIS A 237 7.64 -4.55 3.57
C HIS A 237 8.21 -5.69 4.42
N MET A 238 7.80 -6.94 4.17
CA MET A 238 8.31 -8.09 4.92
C MET A 238 9.80 -8.36 4.65
N ASN A 239 10.25 -8.23 3.40
CA ASN A 239 11.67 -8.42 3.05
C ASN A 239 12.58 -7.46 3.82
N VAL A 240 12.16 -6.19 3.94
CA VAL A 240 12.95 -5.19 4.68
C VAL A 240 12.99 -5.50 6.18
N LEU A 241 11.86 -5.87 6.78
CA LEU A 241 11.82 -6.18 8.23
C LEU A 241 12.56 -7.47 8.58
N LEU A 242 12.52 -8.48 7.72
CA LEU A 242 13.26 -9.72 7.93
C LEU A 242 14.77 -9.50 7.68
N ALA A 243 15.13 -8.65 6.72
CA ALA A 243 16.51 -8.21 6.56
C ALA A 243 17.02 -7.42 7.78
N GLU A 244 16.19 -6.57 8.40
CA GLU A 244 16.51 -5.88 9.67
C GLU A 244 16.74 -6.89 10.82
N ALA A 245 15.99 -8.01 10.82
CA ALA A 245 16.20 -9.12 11.74
C ALA A 245 17.38 -10.05 11.38
N ASN A 246 18.17 -9.72 10.35
CA ASN A 246 19.28 -10.54 9.83
C ASN A 246 18.86 -11.93 9.32
N VAL A 247 17.67 -12.05 8.72
CA VAL A 247 17.28 -13.27 7.99
C VAL A 247 18.03 -13.32 6.65
N PRO A 248 18.71 -14.44 6.33
CA PRO A 248 19.34 -14.64 5.03
C PRO A 248 18.34 -14.52 3.87
N TYR A 249 18.72 -13.79 2.81
CA TYR A 249 17.87 -13.62 1.63
C TYR A 249 17.50 -14.93 0.94
N GLU A 250 18.36 -15.95 1.03
CA GLU A 250 18.13 -17.28 0.44
C GLU A 250 16.93 -18.00 1.09
N GLN A 251 16.61 -17.66 2.34
CA GLN A 251 15.44 -18.19 3.04
C GLN A 251 14.16 -17.42 2.72
N LEU A 252 14.26 -16.24 2.08
CA LEU A 252 13.13 -15.40 1.70
C LEU A 252 12.64 -15.81 0.31
N ILE A 253 11.67 -16.71 0.27
CA ILE A 253 11.15 -17.27 -0.98
C ILE A 253 9.87 -16.53 -1.38
N GLU A 254 9.77 -16.17 -2.65
CA GLU A 254 8.57 -15.55 -3.20
C GLU A 254 7.40 -16.54 -3.25
N MET A 255 6.18 -16.00 -3.24
CA MET A 255 4.94 -16.78 -3.22
C MET A 255 4.86 -17.86 -4.31
N ASP A 256 5.26 -17.54 -5.54
CA ASP A 256 5.11 -18.45 -6.68
C ASP A 256 6.01 -19.69 -6.54
N ASP A 257 7.19 -19.53 -5.97
CA ASP A 257 8.16 -20.61 -5.76
C ASP A 257 7.80 -21.45 -4.51
N ILE A 258 7.50 -20.79 -3.38
CA ILE A 258 7.22 -21.48 -2.11
C ILE A 258 5.91 -22.29 -2.15
N ASN A 259 4.96 -21.92 -3.01
CA ASN A 259 3.68 -22.63 -3.13
C ASN A 259 3.86 -24.11 -3.53
N SER A 260 4.90 -24.43 -4.31
CA SER A 260 5.21 -25.80 -4.71
C SER A 260 5.70 -26.66 -3.54
N GLU A 261 6.38 -26.04 -2.58
CA GLU A 261 6.96 -26.70 -1.41
C GLU A 261 5.97 -26.83 -0.24
N MET A 262 4.85 -26.11 -0.29
CA MET A 262 3.84 -26.10 0.80
C MET A 262 3.13 -27.45 0.97
N ALA A 263 3.17 -28.33 -0.03
CA ALA A 263 2.64 -29.69 0.08
C ALA A 263 3.57 -30.64 0.88
N GLU A 264 4.85 -30.28 0.96
CA GLU A 264 5.91 -31.08 1.60
C GLU A 264 6.31 -30.54 2.97
N CYS A 265 5.75 -29.41 3.41
CA CYS A 265 6.04 -28.87 4.73
C CYS A 265 5.27 -29.61 5.82
N ASP A 266 5.92 -29.84 6.95
CA ASP A 266 5.29 -30.44 8.13
C ASP A 266 4.41 -29.41 8.85
N VAL A 267 4.93 -28.18 8.98
CA VAL A 267 4.26 -27.09 9.71
C VAL A 267 4.36 -25.78 8.92
N ALA A 268 3.21 -25.12 8.75
CA ALA A 268 3.11 -23.77 8.22
C ALA A 268 2.73 -22.78 9.34
N LEU A 269 3.67 -21.92 9.75
CA LEU A 269 3.47 -20.94 10.81
C LEU A 269 3.02 -19.59 10.24
N VAL A 270 1.72 -19.30 10.35
CA VAL A 270 1.12 -18.05 9.87
C VAL A 270 1.17 -16.97 10.95
N LEU A 271 1.95 -15.91 10.74
CA LEU A 271 2.21 -14.88 11.74
C LEU A 271 1.66 -13.52 11.33
N GLY A 272 0.49 -13.18 11.87
CA GLY A 272 -0.12 -11.87 11.63
C GLY A 272 -0.57 -11.64 10.17
N ALA A 273 -0.75 -12.72 9.42
CA ALA A 273 -1.35 -12.75 8.09
C ALA A 273 -2.81 -13.24 8.17
N ASN A 274 -3.67 -12.72 7.30
CA ASN A 274 -5.09 -13.11 7.25
C ASN A 274 -5.58 -13.13 5.80
N ASP A 275 -5.62 -11.97 5.13
CA ASP A 275 -6.11 -11.88 3.76
C ASP A 275 -5.22 -12.66 2.77
N THR A 276 -3.91 -12.68 2.98
CA THR A 276 -2.92 -13.36 2.12
C THR A 276 -2.91 -14.87 2.23
N VAL A 277 -3.54 -15.44 3.26
CA VAL A 277 -3.64 -16.89 3.49
C VAL A 277 -5.09 -17.39 3.38
N ASN A 278 -5.99 -16.53 2.90
CA ASN A 278 -7.41 -16.84 2.86
C ASN A 278 -7.72 -17.84 1.72
N PRO A 279 -8.20 -19.07 2.03
CA PRO A 279 -8.46 -20.09 1.01
C PRO A 279 -9.66 -19.78 0.11
N VAL A 280 -10.42 -18.73 0.40
CA VAL A 280 -11.56 -18.28 -0.41
C VAL A 280 -11.10 -17.46 -1.63
N ALA A 281 -9.86 -16.95 -1.61
CA ALA A 281 -9.30 -16.11 -2.67
C ALA A 281 -8.60 -16.90 -3.80
N ARG A 282 -9.00 -18.16 -4.04
CA ARG A 282 -8.48 -19.02 -5.11
C ARG A 282 -8.71 -18.43 -6.50
#